data_AF-A0AAP4BEI2-F1
#
_entry.id   AF-A0AAP4BEI2-F1
#
_cell.length_a   1.000
_cell.length_b   1.000
_cell.length_c   1.000
_cell.angle_alpha   90.00
_cell.angle_beta   90.00
_cell.angle_gamma   90.00
#
_symmetry.space_group_name_H-M   'P 1'
#
loop_
_entity.id
_entity.type
_entity.pdbx_description
1 polymer ?
#
loop_
_entity_poly.entity_id
_entity_poly.type
_entity_poly.pdbx_seq_one_letter_code
_entity_poly.pdbx_strand_id
1 'polypeptide(L)'
;MLSYAKLWILMSKKGKKRIDLVDDGIIARGTLTKLGKNENVTTDVINKICDYLDCQPGDIMERISKEQIEETERVMNEKLNEMFEMISVISGKSKNEILKEASMQTSEIIDKMINEYTEIKKDPTE
;
A
#
# COMPACT_ATOMS: atom_id res chain seq x y z
N MET A 1 -9.73 -11.10 9.40
CA MET A 1 -8.38 -11.52 8.99
C MET A 1 -7.33 -10.68 9.73
N LEU A 2 -6.10 -11.18 9.85
CA LEU A 2 -4.97 -10.28 10.15
C LEU A 2 -4.71 -9.40 8.94
N SER A 3 -4.16 -8.22 9.17
CA SER A 3 -3.71 -7.30 8.12
C SER A 3 -2.36 -6.71 8.50
N TYR A 4 -1.44 -6.69 7.55
CA TYR A 4 -0.16 -5.98 7.64
C TYR A 4 -0.15 -4.70 6.80
N ALA A 5 -1.31 -4.15 6.45
CA ALA A 5 -1.39 -2.89 5.69
C ALA A 5 -0.65 -1.75 6.43
N LYS A 6 -0.74 -1.71 7.76
CA LYS A 6 -0.03 -0.75 8.60
C LYS A 6 1.48 -0.83 8.46
N LEU A 7 2.05 -2.04 8.38
CA LEU A 7 3.48 -2.23 8.09
C LEU A 7 3.90 -1.51 6.80
N TRP A 8 3.18 -1.74 5.71
CA TRP A 8 3.54 -1.16 4.41
C TRP A 8 3.41 0.36 4.39
N ILE A 9 2.41 0.90 5.07
CA ILE A 9 2.23 2.35 5.23
C ILE A 9 3.37 2.93 6.06
N LEU A 10 3.74 2.29 7.18
CA LEU A 10 4.84 2.73 8.04
C LEU A 10 6.18 2.71 7.29
N MET A 11 6.47 1.63 6.55
CA MET A 11 7.66 1.53 5.73
C MET A 11 7.73 2.64 4.67
N SER A 12 6.62 2.89 3.96
CA SER A 12 6.56 3.96 2.96
C SER A 12 6.79 5.34 3.59
N LYS A 13 6.21 5.62 4.75
CA LYS A 13 6.45 6.86 5.51
C LYS A 13 7.92 7.03 5.92
N LYS A 14 8.64 5.92 6.13
CA LYS A 14 10.07 5.89 6.44
C LYS A 14 10.97 5.79 5.19
N GLY A 15 10.41 5.91 3.99
CA GLY A 15 11.17 5.82 2.74
C GLY A 15 11.72 4.43 2.41
N LYS A 16 11.20 3.38 3.05
CA LYS A 16 11.61 1.98 2.88
C LYS A 16 10.69 1.26 1.89
N LYS A 17 11.26 0.42 1.04
CA LYS A 17 10.53 -0.51 0.18
C LYS A 17 10.37 -1.85 0.89
N ARG A 18 9.36 -2.62 0.51
CA ARG A 18 9.11 -3.95 1.09
C ARG A 18 10.29 -4.92 0.95
N ILE A 19 11.05 -4.78 -0.14
CA ILE A 19 12.21 -5.62 -0.42
C ILE A 19 13.38 -5.35 0.54
N ASP A 20 13.46 -4.15 1.12
CA ASP A 20 14.50 -3.77 2.08
C ASP A 20 14.47 -4.66 3.33
N LEU A 21 13.31 -5.22 3.72
CA LEU A 21 13.26 -6.20 4.82
C LEU A 21 14.04 -7.49 4.51
N VAL A 22 14.16 -7.84 3.23
CA VAL A 22 14.93 -8.99 2.76
C VAL A 22 16.38 -8.60 2.52
N ASP A 23 16.60 -7.47 1.84
CA ASP A 23 17.93 -7.00 1.47
C ASP A 23 18.76 -6.61 2.71
N ASP A 24 18.12 -6.09 3.77
CA ASP A 24 18.74 -5.80 5.06
C ASP A 24 18.77 -7.01 6.02
N GLY A 25 18.35 -8.20 5.55
CA GLY A 25 18.47 -9.46 6.31
C GLY A 25 17.49 -9.62 7.48
N ILE A 26 16.45 -8.80 7.56
CA ILE A 26 15.46 -8.83 8.66
C ILE A 26 14.58 -10.08 8.55
N ILE A 27 14.16 -10.45 7.34
CA ILE A 27 13.35 -11.63 7.05
C ILE A 27 13.78 -12.34 5.77
N ALA A 28 13.44 -13.62 5.66
CA ALA A 28 13.58 -14.35 4.39
C ALA A 28 12.50 -13.94 3.37
N ARG A 29 12.80 -14.11 2.08
CA ARG A 29 11.86 -13.84 0.97
C ARG A 29 10.52 -14.58 1.10
N GLY A 30 10.53 -15.82 1.62
CA GLY A 30 9.31 -16.58 1.87
C GLY A 30 8.40 -15.91 2.91
N THR A 31 8.98 -15.32 3.95
CA THR A 31 8.25 -14.55 4.97
C THR A 31 7.65 -13.27 4.39
N LEU A 32 8.38 -12.58 3.50
CA LEU A 32 7.86 -11.40 2.80
C LEU A 32 6.60 -11.76 1.99
N THR A 33 6.60 -12.90 1.30
CA THR A 33 5.40 -13.40 0.58
C THR A 33 4.23 -13.64 1.52
N LYS A 34 4.45 -14.25 2.69
CA LYS A 34 3.40 -14.48 3.70
C LYS A 34 2.81 -13.17 4.21
N LEU A 35 3.65 -12.21 4.58
CA LEU A 35 3.21 -10.87 5.00
C LEU A 35 2.39 -10.18 3.90
N GLY A 36 2.81 -10.29 2.63
CA GLY A 36 2.08 -9.74 1.50
C GLY A 36 0.69 -10.35 1.29
N LYS A 37 0.50 -11.60 1.70
CA LYS A 37 -0.79 -12.33 1.65
C LYS A 37 -1.59 -12.24 2.95
N ASN A 38 -1.12 -11.47 3.93
CA ASN A 38 -1.70 -11.41 5.28
C ASN A 38 -1.79 -12.78 6.00
N GLU A 39 -0.85 -13.67 5.70
CA GLU A 39 -0.72 -14.96 6.38
C GLU A 39 -0.04 -14.81 7.76
N ASN A 40 -0.23 -15.82 8.62
CA ASN A 40 0.44 -15.84 9.92
C ASN A 40 1.96 -15.95 9.75
N VAL A 41 2.68 -15.14 10.54
CA VAL A 41 4.12 -15.27 10.75
C VAL A 41 4.38 -15.51 12.24
N THR A 42 5.61 -15.88 12.58
CA THR A 42 6.00 -16.09 13.98
C THR A 42 6.15 -14.75 14.70
N THR A 43 6.02 -14.75 16.02
CA THR A 43 6.25 -13.55 16.84
C THR A 43 7.70 -13.05 16.75
N ASP A 44 8.67 -13.93 16.52
CA ASP A 44 10.07 -13.55 16.25
C ASP A 44 10.21 -12.66 15.00
N VAL A 45 9.47 -12.95 13.93
CA VAL A 45 9.44 -12.10 12.73
C VAL A 45 8.87 -10.72 13.07
N ILE A 46 7.80 -10.67 13.86
CA ILE A 46 7.19 -9.40 14.30
C ILE A 46 8.19 -8.58 15.11
N ASN A 47 8.90 -9.20 16.07
CA ASN A 47 9.92 -8.52 16.87
C ASN A 47 11.04 -7.95 16.01
N LYS A 48 11.60 -8.75 15.08
CA LYS A 48 12.67 -8.30 14.16
C LYS A 48 12.25 -7.08 13.33
N ILE A 49 11.00 -7.07 12.84
CA ILE A 49 10.47 -5.94 12.09
C ILE A 49 10.27 -4.71 12.99
N CYS A 50 9.79 -4.92 14.22
CA CYS A 50 9.63 -3.84 15.20
C CYS A 50 10.98 -3.21 15.57
N ASP A 51 12.02 -4.01 15.79
CA ASP A 51 13.37 -3.52 16.08
C ASP A 51 13.95 -2.75 14.89
N TYR A 52 13.75 -3.27 13.67
CA TYR A 52 14.23 -2.63 12.45
C TYR A 52 13.54 -1.29 12.16
N LEU A 53 12.24 -1.18 12.45
CA LEU A 53 11.45 0.03 12.20
C LEU A 53 11.34 0.96 13.41
N ASP A 54 11.85 0.57 14.58
CA ASP A 54 11.65 1.26 15.85
C ASP A 54 10.15 1.57 16.10
N CYS A 55 9.36 0.50 16.26
CA CYS A 55 7.91 0.60 16.44
C CYS A 55 7.34 -0.52 17.33
N GLN A 56 6.04 -0.46 17.63
CA GLN A 56 5.32 -1.51 18.35
C GLN A 56 4.55 -2.44 17.39
N PRO A 57 4.21 -3.68 17.81
CA PRO A 57 3.43 -4.59 16.96
C PRO A 57 2.11 -3.99 16.44
N GLY A 58 1.41 -3.21 17.26
CA GLY A 58 0.16 -2.54 16.87
C GLY A 58 0.31 -1.49 15.75
N ASP A 59 1.53 -1.02 15.52
CA ASP A 59 1.87 -0.07 14.44
C ASP A 59 2.06 -0.76 13.09
N ILE A 60 2.23 -2.09 13.07
CA ILE A 60 2.53 -2.86 11.86
C ILE A 60 1.47 -3.90 11.51
N MET A 61 0.66 -4.31 12.48
CA MET A 61 -0.40 -5.29 12.26
C MET A 61 -1.67 -4.99 13.04
N GLU A 62 -2.79 -5.46 12.51
CA GLU A 62 -4.07 -5.40 13.20
C GLU A 62 -5.01 -6.54 12.79
N ARG A 63 -6.06 -6.74 13.58
CA ARG A 63 -7.14 -7.67 13.27
C ARG A 63 -8.29 -6.88 12.64
N ILE A 64 -8.63 -7.20 11.39
CA ILE A 64 -9.72 -6.54 10.65
C ILE A 64 -10.89 -7.52 10.44
N SER A 65 -12.08 -7.15 10.89
CA SER A 65 -13.34 -7.86 10.67
C SER A 65 -13.88 -7.66 9.24
N LYS A 66 -14.83 -8.50 8.80
CA LYS A 66 -15.41 -8.31 7.45
C LYS A 66 -16.24 -7.04 7.40
N GLU A 67 -16.96 -6.78 8.49
CA GLU A 67 -17.79 -5.62 8.73
C GLU A 67 -16.99 -4.32 8.64
N GLN A 68 -15.75 -4.29 9.17
CA GLN A 68 -14.86 -3.14 9.02
C GLN A 68 -14.42 -2.89 7.56
N ILE A 69 -14.25 -3.95 6.76
CA ILE A 69 -13.89 -3.81 5.34
C ILE A 69 -15.08 -3.25 4.56
N GLU A 70 -16.25 -3.86 4.73
CA GLU A 70 -17.50 -3.42 4.09
C GLU A 70 -17.84 -1.96 4.46
N GLU A 71 -17.66 -1.59 5.73
CA GLU A 71 -17.81 -0.21 6.19
C GLU A 71 -16.81 0.73 5.51
N THR A 72 -15.54 0.35 5.44
CA THR A 72 -14.49 1.16 4.81
C THR A 72 -14.77 1.37 3.31
N GLU A 73 -15.21 0.32 2.61
CA GLU A 73 -15.61 0.39 1.20
C GLU A 73 -16.81 1.31 1.01
N ARG A 74 -17.83 1.23 1.87
CA ARG A 74 -18.99 2.11 1.83
C ARG A 74 -18.57 3.58 2.00
N VAL A 75 -17.80 3.87 3.06
CA VAL A 75 -17.32 5.24 3.35
C VAL A 75 -16.46 5.78 2.20
N MET A 76 -15.61 4.95 1.59
CA MET A 76 -14.82 5.34 0.43
C MET A 76 -15.72 5.71 -0.76
N ASN A 77 -16.73 4.88 -1.06
CA ASN A 77 -17.67 5.13 -2.16
C ASN A 77 -18.48 6.41 -1.96
N GLU A 78 -18.93 6.67 -0.73
CA GLU A 78 -19.61 7.91 -0.36
C GLU A 78 -18.71 9.13 -0.59
N LYS A 79 -17.48 9.10 -0.05
CA LYS A 79 -16.50 10.19 -0.24
C LYS A 79 -16.10 10.40 -1.69
N LEU A 80 -15.94 9.32 -2.46
CA LEU A 80 -15.67 9.42 -3.90
C LEU A 80 -16.83 10.11 -4.62
N ASN A 81 -18.08 9.76 -4.32
CA ASN A 81 -19.25 10.41 -4.90
C ASN A 81 -19.31 11.90 -4.56
N GLU A 82 -19.09 12.28 -3.30
CA GLU A 82 -19.01 13.68 -2.89
C GLU A 82 -17.92 14.45 -3.66
N MET A 83 -16.74 13.84 -3.83
CA MET A 83 -15.64 14.42 -4.60
C MET A 83 -16.01 14.58 -6.08
N PHE A 84 -16.71 13.61 -6.68
CA PHE A 84 -17.20 13.74 -8.06
C PHE A 84 -18.20 14.87 -8.24
N GLU A 85 -19.15 15.02 -7.32
CA GLU A 85 -20.11 16.13 -7.37
C GLU A 85 -19.39 17.48 -7.25
N MET A 86 -18.40 17.58 -6.35
CA MET A 86 -17.59 18.78 -6.23
C MET A 86 -16.82 19.10 -7.51
N ILE A 87 -16.14 18.12 -8.11
CA ILE A 87 -15.39 18.31 -9.36
C ILE A 87 -16.34 18.69 -10.50
N SER A 88 -17.53 18.07 -10.57
CA SER A 88 -18.57 18.40 -11.55
C SER A 88 -18.97 19.86 -11.47
N VAL A 89 -19.24 20.37 -10.26
CA VAL A 89 -19.59 21.78 -10.03
C VAL A 89 -18.46 22.73 -10.45
N ILE A 90 -17.20 22.41 -10.10
CA ILE A 90 -16.05 23.30 -10.36
C ILE A 90 -15.63 23.27 -11.85
N SER A 91 -15.62 22.10 -12.46
CA SER A 91 -15.10 21.90 -13.83
C SER A 91 -16.18 21.97 -14.92
N GLY A 92 -17.46 21.89 -14.54
CA GLY A 92 -18.59 21.76 -15.47
C GLY A 92 -18.63 20.42 -16.20
N LYS A 93 -17.78 19.45 -15.83
CA LYS A 93 -17.68 18.15 -16.49
C LYS A 93 -18.64 17.15 -15.88
N SER A 94 -19.21 16.28 -16.71
CA SER A 94 -20.01 15.16 -16.23
C SER A 94 -19.13 14.14 -15.48
N LYS A 95 -19.75 13.36 -14.60
CA LYS A 95 -19.07 12.27 -13.87
C LYS A 95 -18.31 11.32 -14.81
N ASN A 96 -18.86 11.01 -15.99
CA ASN A 96 -18.23 10.14 -16.98
C ASN A 96 -16.96 10.77 -17.59
N GLU A 97 -16.96 12.07 -17.83
CA GLU A 97 -15.77 12.78 -18.33
C GLU A 97 -14.67 12.83 -17.27
N ILE A 98 -15.04 13.10 -16.01
CA ILE A 98 -14.10 13.10 -14.88
C ILE A 98 -13.48 11.70 -14.72
N LEU A 99 -14.30 10.64 -14.78
CA LEU A 99 -13.82 9.25 -14.70
C LEU A 99 -12.88 8.90 -15.86
N LYS A 100 -13.20 9.35 -17.07
CA LYS A 100 -12.35 9.12 -18.26
C LYS A 100 -11.01 9.82 -18.13
N GLU A 101 -10.99 11.08 -17.68
CA GLU A 101 -9.75 11.83 -17.45
C GLU A 101 -8.92 11.24 -16.31
N ALA A 102 -9.56 10.88 -15.18
CA ALA A 102 -8.88 10.21 -14.08
C ALA A 102 -8.25 8.90 -14.53
N SER A 103 -8.95 8.10 -15.36
CA SER A 103 -8.40 6.85 -15.91
C SER A 103 -7.16 7.08 -16.79
N MET A 104 -7.14 8.14 -17.61
CA MET A 104 -5.98 8.50 -18.44
C MET A 104 -4.79 8.95 -17.59
N GLN A 105 -5.01 9.82 -16.61
CA GLN A 105 -3.95 10.27 -15.70
C GLN A 105 -3.40 9.14 -14.83
N THR A 106 -4.25 8.19 -14.45
CA THR A 106 -3.84 7.01 -13.66
C THR A 106 -2.91 6.11 -14.47
N SER A 107 -3.12 5.96 -15.79
CA SER A 107 -2.19 5.22 -16.66
C SER A 107 -0.81 5.89 -16.68
N GLU A 108 -0.74 7.22 -16.84
CA GLU A 108 0.54 7.95 -16.85
C GLU A 108 1.28 7.88 -15.52
N ILE A 109 0.55 7.92 -14.40
CA ILE A 109 1.14 7.77 -13.06
C ILE A 109 1.63 6.33 -12.83
N ILE A 110 0.86 5.33 -13.25
CA ILE A 110 1.27 3.92 -13.20
C ILE A 110 2.51 3.69 -14.06
N ASP A 111 2.55 4.26 -15.27
CA ASP A 111 3.69 4.15 -16.17
C ASP A 111 4.93 4.84 -15.59
N LYS A 112 4.79 6.01 -14.96
CA LYS A 112 5.89 6.67 -14.23
C LYS A 112 6.38 5.82 -13.05
N MET A 113 5.48 5.25 -12.27
CA MET A 113 5.85 4.37 -11.14
C MET A 113 6.53 3.08 -11.61
N ILE A 114 6.08 2.47 -12.71
CA ILE A 114 6.71 1.29 -13.31
C ILE A 114 8.11 1.66 -13.82
N ASN A 115 8.24 2.79 -14.51
CA ASN A 115 9.50 3.25 -15.05
C ASN A 115 10.54 3.55 -13.95
N GLU A 116 10.15 4.25 -12.87
CA GLU A 116 10.98 4.42 -11.67
C GLU A 116 11.40 3.08 -11.07
N TYR A 117 10.49 2.09 -11.01
CA TYR A 117 10.82 0.74 -10.54
C TYR A 117 11.81 -0.02 -11.45
N THR A 118 11.77 0.22 -12.77
CA THR A 118 12.67 -0.44 -13.73
C THR A 118 14.07 0.16 -13.79
N GLU A 119 14.24 1.46 -13.55
CA GLU A 119 15.58 2.08 -13.49
C GLU A 119 16.37 1.62 -12.26
N ILE A 120 15.69 1.25 -11.19
CA ILE A 120 16.31 0.69 -9.96
C ILE A 120 16.86 -0.73 -10.19
N LYS A 121 16.48 -1.42 -11.27
CA LYS A 121 16.93 -2.79 -11.60
C LYS A 121 18.10 -2.87 -12.59
N LYS A 122 18.64 -1.74 -13.07
CA LYS A 122 19.91 -1.69 -13.81
C LYS A 122 20.92 -0.98 -12.90
N ASP A 123 21.73 -1.66 -12.09
CA ASP A 123 22.99 -2.36 -12.43
C ASP A 123 23.68 -2.79 -11.10
N PRO A 124 24.92 -3.32 -11.04
CA PRO A 124 25.56 -4.53 -11.60
C PRO A 124 25.97 -5.54 -10.49
N THR A 125 26.08 -6.83 -10.81
CA THR A 125 26.93 -7.93 -10.22
C THR A 125 26.24 -9.25 -10.59
N GLU A 126 26.76 -10.17 -11.42
CA GLU A 126 28.12 -10.74 -11.46
C GLU A 126 28.75 -10.99 -10.10
#